data_AF-A0A943PCU7-F1
#
_entry.id   AF-A0A943PCU7-F1
#
_cell.length_a   1.000
_cell.length_b   1.000
_cell.length_c   1.000
_cell.angle_alpha   90.00
_cell.angle_beta   90.00
_cell.angle_gamma   90.00
#
_symmetry.space_group_name_H-M   'P 1'
#
loop_
_entity.id
_entity.type
_entity.pdbx_description
1 polymer ?
#
loop_
_entity_poly.entity_id
_entity_poly.type
_entity_poly.pdbx_seq_one_letter_code
_entity_poly.pdbx_strand_id
1 'polypeptide(L)'
;MFCTKCGAVVDEKTGVCPNCGACERAEEKAEKPDSKKKLHLGKATKTAKSYAVIFSAFMVFPAMICTVVNILNPGDKFWAGYVLGAIAVAWVFLVLPVLRVTPAPVTAGICFVVLALYLLYIAKMQGLISWYYSYAVPICVVICGMVALTTGLISKKIAKGIHIPALLSAEAAVFLIFLEALYDFNQLGRLNLRWSLITMCVFVSISVICEAVAYVVRLNAKK
;
A
#
# COMPACT_ATOMS: atom_id res chain seq x y z
N MET A 1 -23.54 -45.44 21.06
CA MET A 1 -22.77 -44.32 20.49
C MET A 1 -22.72 -44.47 18.96
N PHE A 2 -22.56 -43.39 18.17
CA PHE A 2 -22.51 -43.52 16.70
C PHE A 2 -21.07 -43.53 16.19
N CYS A 3 -20.78 -44.39 15.21
CA CYS A 3 -19.47 -44.39 14.54
C CYS A 3 -19.33 -43.17 13.62
N THR A 4 -18.28 -42.37 13.79
CA THR A 4 -18.01 -41.18 12.97
C THR A 4 -17.64 -41.50 11.52
N LYS A 5 -17.24 -42.74 11.21
CA LYS A 5 -16.91 -43.17 9.84
C LYS A 5 -18.11 -43.73 9.06
N CYS A 6 -18.99 -44.51 9.69
CA CYS A 6 -20.07 -45.21 8.98
C CYS A 6 -21.48 -44.92 9.52
N GLY A 7 -21.61 -44.10 10.56
CA GLY A 7 -22.91 -43.70 11.12
C GLY A 7 -23.70 -44.79 11.85
N ALA A 8 -23.16 -46.01 11.95
CA ALA A 8 -23.82 -47.13 12.62
C ALA A 8 -23.84 -46.92 14.15
N VAL A 9 -24.91 -47.38 14.80
CA VAL A 9 -25.04 -47.42 16.26
C VAL A 9 -24.14 -48.54 16.79
N VAL A 10 -23.17 -48.18 17.62
CA VAL A 10 -22.24 -49.10 18.29
C VAL A 10 -22.57 -49.16 19.78
N ASP A 11 -22.61 -50.39 20.27
CA ASP A 11 -22.88 -50.75 21.67
C ASP A 11 -21.63 -50.53 22.54
N GLU A 12 -21.80 -49.99 23.75
CA GLU A 12 -20.70 -49.49 24.59
C GLU A 12 -19.69 -50.55 25.05
N LYS A 13 -20.08 -51.83 25.02
CA LYS A 13 -19.25 -52.93 25.55
C LYS A 13 -18.21 -53.46 24.58
N THR A 14 -18.36 -53.18 23.29
CA THR A 14 -17.44 -53.61 22.24
C THR A 14 -16.82 -52.36 21.64
N GLY A 15 -15.62 -52.00 22.09
CA GLY A 15 -14.89 -50.81 21.61
C GLY A 15 -14.48 -50.83 20.13
N VAL A 16 -15.06 -51.72 19.32
CA VAL A 16 -14.77 -51.94 17.90
C VAL A 16 -16.08 -51.91 17.12
N CYS A 17 -16.15 -51.11 16.06
CA CYS A 17 -17.33 -51.08 15.20
C CYS A 17 -17.40 -52.35 14.34
N PRO A 18 -18.49 -53.16 14.40
CA PRO A 18 -18.58 -54.43 13.68
C PRO A 18 -18.68 -54.28 12.15
N ASN A 19 -19.01 -53.09 11.64
CA ASN A 19 -19.16 -52.87 10.19
C ASN A 19 -17.87 -52.40 9.49
N CYS A 20 -17.02 -51.62 10.18
CA CYS A 20 -15.81 -51.05 9.59
C CYS A 20 -14.51 -51.46 10.30
N GLY A 21 -14.60 -52.23 11.39
CA GLY A 21 -13.45 -52.75 12.15
C GLY A 21 -12.59 -51.68 12.85
N ALA A 22 -12.96 -50.41 12.78
CA ALA A 22 -12.21 -49.33 13.41
C ALA A 22 -12.51 -49.26 14.92
N CYS A 23 -11.44 -49.13 15.71
CA CYS A 23 -11.47 -48.96 17.15
C CYS A 23 -10.99 -47.54 17.46
N GLU A 24 -11.88 -46.60 17.82
CA GLU A 24 -11.42 -45.32 18.37
C GLU A 24 -12.49 -44.61 19.19
N ARG A 25 -12.19 -44.46 20.48
CA ARG A 25 -12.85 -43.57 21.44
C ARG A 25 -12.58 -42.12 21.03
N ALA A 26 -13.57 -41.26 21.26
CA ALA A 26 -13.44 -39.82 21.15
C ALA A 26 -12.51 -39.29 22.26
N GLU A 27 -11.40 -38.68 21.86
CA GLU A 27 -10.83 -37.58 22.65
C GLU A 27 -11.08 -36.29 21.87
N GLU A 28 -11.98 -35.50 22.44
CA GLU A 28 -12.22 -34.11 22.16
C GLU A 28 -10.90 -33.34 22.32
N LYS A 29 -10.10 -33.26 21.25
CA LYS A 29 -9.07 -32.23 21.15
C LYS A 29 -9.81 -30.91 21.01
N ALA A 30 -10.05 -30.28 22.16
CA ALA A 30 -10.25 -28.86 22.29
C ALA A 30 -9.25 -28.15 21.37
N GLU A 31 -9.74 -27.67 20.24
CA GLU A 31 -8.99 -26.79 19.35
C GLU A 31 -8.84 -25.47 20.10
N LYS A 32 -7.75 -25.36 20.88
CA LYS A 32 -7.26 -24.04 21.32
C LYS A 32 -7.29 -23.14 20.09
N PRO A 33 -7.85 -21.91 20.15
CA PRO A 33 -7.65 -20.95 19.08
C PRO A 33 -6.17 -20.60 19.11
N ASP A 34 -5.36 -21.34 18.35
CA ASP A 34 -3.92 -21.17 18.32
C ASP A 34 -3.66 -19.82 17.64
N SER A 35 -3.36 -18.87 18.52
CA SER A 35 -2.21 -17.99 18.42
C SER A 35 -2.04 -17.33 17.07
N LYS A 36 -2.37 -16.03 17.06
CA LYS A 36 -1.71 -15.03 16.22
C LYS A 36 -1.70 -15.44 14.75
N LYS A 37 -2.68 -14.96 14.00
CA LYS A 37 -2.56 -14.76 12.55
C LYS A 37 -1.22 -14.06 12.28
N LYS A 38 -0.15 -14.86 12.12
CA LYS A 38 1.18 -14.37 11.83
C LYS A 38 0.98 -13.71 10.50
N LEU A 39 1.08 -12.39 10.52
CA LEU A 39 1.22 -11.61 9.32
C LEU A 39 2.41 -12.24 8.61
N HIS A 40 2.15 -13.08 7.61
CA HIS A 40 3.19 -13.73 6.84
C HIS A 40 3.88 -12.61 6.06
N LEU A 41 4.83 -11.96 6.73
CA LEU A 41 5.84 -11.11 6.12
C LEU A 41 6.52 -12.00 5.08
N GLY A 42 6.14 -11.82 3.82
CA GLY A 42 6.73 -12.57 2.72
C GLY A 42 8.22 -12.27 2.73
N LYS A 43 9.06 -13.28 2.99
CA LYS A 43 10.51 -13.14 2.80
C LYS A 43 10.73 -12.60 1.39
N ALA A 44 11.46 -11.48 1.27
CA ALA A 44 11.75 -10.85 -0.02
C ALA A 44 12.28 -11.91 -1.02
N THR A 45 11.69 -11.94 -2.21
CA THR A 45 12.08 -12.90 -3.26
C THR A 45 13.52 -12.63 -3.70
N LYS A 46 14.21 -13.65 -4.26
CA LYS A 46 15.56 -13.46 -4.81
C LYS A 46 15.57 -12.34 -5.86
N THR A 47 14.55 -12.26 -6.70
CA THR A 47 14.36 -11.19 -7.70
C THR A 47 14.22 -9.82 -7.05
N ALA A 48 13.41 -9.67 -6.00
CA ALA A 48 13.24 -8.39 -5.29
C ALA A 48 14.54 -7.93 -4.61
N LYS A 49 15.31 -8.87 -4.04
CA LYS A 49 16.63 -8.57 -3.47
C LYS A 49 17.64 -8.15 -4.53
N SER A 50 17.68 -8.85 -5.66
CA SER A 50 18.54 -8.49 -6.79
C SER A 50 18.21 -7.10 -7.31
N TYR A 51 16.91 -6.80 -7.53
CA TYR A 51 16.44 -5.47 -7.91
C TYR A 51 16.88 -4.40 -6.92
N ALA A 52 16.69 -4.63 -5.61
CA ALA A 52 17.10 -3.70 -4.58
C ALA A 52 18.60 -3.39 -4.62
N VAL A 53 19.44 -4.42 -4.77
CA VAL A 53 20.91 -4.25 -4.85
C VAL A 53 21.30 -3.48 -6.10
N ILE A 54 20.75 -3.85 -7.26
CA ILE A 54 21.04 -3.18 -8.55
C ILE A 54 20.63 -1.71 -8.47
N PHE A 55 19.41 -1.44 -8.03
CA PHE A 55 18.89 -0.06 -7.91
C PHE A 55 19.70 0.77 -6.92
N SER A 56 20.11 0.18 -5.79
CA SER A 56 21.00 0.84 -4.82
C SER A 56 22.35 1.18 -5.46
N ALA A 57 22.96 0.25 -6.19
CA ALA A 57 24.24 0.48 -6.86
C ALA A 57 24.15 1.63 -7.88
N PHE A 58 23.07 1.69 -8.66
CA PHE A 58 22.84 2.81 -9.60
C PHE A 58 22.71 4.16 -8.91
N MET A 59 22.13 4.20 -7.70
CA MET A 59 21.94 5.44 -6.94
C MET A 59 23.20 5.95 -6.24
N VAL A 60 24.16 5.07 -5.95
CA VAL A 60 25.44 5.46 -5.31
C VAL A 60 26.22 6.41 -6.22
N PHE A 61 26.26 6.16 -7.52
CA PHE A 61 27.04 6.96 -8.46
C PHE A 61 26.64 8.46 -8.49
N PRO A 62 25.37 8.83 -8.72
CA PRO A 62 24.96 10.24 -8.68
C PRO A 62 25.09 10.84 -7.29
N ALA A 63 24.82 10.07 -6.21
CA ALA A 63 25.01 10.54 -4.84
C ALA A 63 26.48 10.92 -4.57
N MET A 64 27.42 10.06 -4.98
CA MET A 64 28.86 10.29 -4.83
C MET A 64 29.32 11.51 -5.62
N ILE A 65 28.94 11.61 -6.91
CA ILE A 65 29.33 12.75 -7.75
C ILE A 65 28.84 14.07 -7.15
N CYS A 66 27.55 14.17 -6.80
CA CYS A 66 27.00 15.41 -6.26
C CYS A 66 27.65 15.79 -4.92
N THR A 67 27.98 14.79 -4.09
CA THR A 67 28.68 15.03 -2.82
C THR A 67 30.11 15.55 -3.05
N VAL A 68 30.87 14.92 -3.96
CA VAL A 68 32.23 15.36 -4.29
C VAL A 68 32.22 16.77 -4.87
N VAL A 69 31.32 17.06 -5.82
CA VAL A 69 31.18 18.41 -6.41
C VAL A 69 30.90 19.45 -5.34
N ASN A 70 30.05 19.15 -4.36
CA ASN A 70 29.75 20.07 -3.26
C ASN A 70 30.95 20.28 -2.33
N ILE A 71 31.75 19.24 -2.06
CA ILE A 71 32.96 19.36 -1.23
C ILE A 71 34.02 20.20 -1.96
N LEU A 72 34.15 20.03 -3.27
CA LEU A 72 35.09 20.80 -4.10
C LEU A 72 34.64 22.25 -4.30
N ASN A 73 33.36 22.56 -4.11
CA ASN A 73 32.79 23.91 -4.23
C ASN A 73 32.14 24.36 -2.90
N PRO A 74 32.95 24.63 -1.85
CA PRO A 74 32.43 24.95 -0.52
C PRO A 74 31.69 26.30 -0.42
N GLY A 75 31.76 27.13 -1.47
CA GLY A 75 31.00 28.39 -1.56
C GLY A 75 29.50 28.18 -1.74
N ASP A 76 29.06 27.01 -2.18
CA ASP A 76 27.65 26.68 -2.34
C ASP A 76 27.06 26.07 -1.07
N LYS A 77 25.95 26.65 -0.60
CA LYS A 77 25.14 26.12 0.50
C LYS A 77 24.71 24.68 0.18
N PHE A 78 25.31 23.66 0.81
CA PHE A 78 24.99 22.21 0.78
C PHE A 78 23.91 21.76 -0.22
N TRP A 79 24.12 22.03 -1.52
CA TRP A 79 23.11 21.82 -2.57
C TRP A 79 22.97 20.33 -2.85
N ALA A 80 24.04 19.56 -2.64
CA ALA A 80 24.00 18.11 -2.67
C ALA A 80 22.90 17.52 -1.77
N GLY A 81 22.50 18.20 -0.69
CA GLY A 81 21.40 17.76 0.17
C GLY A 81 20.06 17.60 -0.56
N TYR A 82 19.78 18.41 -1.59
CA TYR A 82 18.60 18.23 -2.44
C TYR A 82 18.67 16.92 -3.23
N VAL A 83 19.81 16.66 -3.86
CA VAL A 83 20.00 15.44 -4.66
C VAL A 83 19.99 14.21 -3.77
N LEU A 84 20.72 14.22 -2.66
CA LEU A 84 20.77 13.10 -1.71
C LEU A 84 19.39 12.81 -1.11
N GLY A 85 18.63 13.85 -0.75
CA GLY A 85 17.26 13.69 -0.26
C GLY A 85 16.33 13.09 -1.31
N ALA A 86 16.39 13.56 -2.56
CA ALA A 86 15.62 12.99 -3.66
C ALA A 86 15.97 11.52 -3.94
N ILE A 87 17.26 11.17 -3.90
CA ILE A 87 17.74 9.79 -4.02
C ILE A 87 17.19 8.92 -2.90
N ALA A 88 17.23 9.38 -1.65
CA ALA A 88 16.70 8.65 -0.50
C ALA A 88 15.18 8.42 -0.62
N VAL A 89 14.41 9.46 -1.00
CA VAL A 89 12.96 9.34 -1.25
C VAL A 89 12.69 8.31 -2.34
N ALA A 90 13.37 8.44 -3.49
CA ALA A 90 13.18 7.53 -4.61
C ALA A 90 13.54 6.08 -4.25
N TRP A 91 14.63 5.86 -3.49
CA TRP A 91 14.99 4.54 -2.99
C TRP A 91 13.88 3.94 -2.12
N VAL A 92 13.38 4.70 -1.14
CA VAL A 92 12.32 4.23 -0.23
C VAL A 92 11.04 3.91 -1.02
N PHE A 93 10.67 4.75 -1.99
CA PHE A 93 9.45 4.56 -2.78
C PHE A 93 9.52 3.38 -3.75
N LEU A 94 10.70 3.08 -4.29
CA LEU A 94 10.86 2.07 -5.35
C LEU A 94 11.37 0.73 -4.83
N VAL A 95 12.16 0.73 -3.76
CA VAL A 95 12.78 -0.50 -3.23
C VAL A 95 11.94 -1.11 -2.12
N LEU A 96 11.46 -0.31 -1.17
CA LEU A 96 10.76 -0.83 0.01
C LEU A 96 9.45 -1.58 -0.34
N PRO A 97 8.58 -1.09 -1.25
CA PRO A 97 7.39 -1.83 -1.66
C PRO A 97 7.69 -3.13 -2.40
N VAL A 98 8.79 -3.18 -3.16
CA VAL A 98 9.21 -4.37 -3.91
C VAL A 98 9.74 -5.46 -2.98
N LEU A 99 10.46 -5.06 -1.94
CA LEU A 99 11.00 -5.99 -0.95
C LEU A 99 9.91 -6.66 -0.09
N ARG A 100 8.74 -6.01 0.09
CA ARG A 100 7.60 -6.51 0.90
C ARG A 100 7.99 -6.98 2.31
N VAL A 101 9.02 -6.36 2.88
CA VAL A 101 9.56 -6.67 4.21
C VAL A 101 8.66 -6.20 5.35
N THR A 102 7.75 -5.26 5.07
CA THR A 102 6.79 -4.70 6.03
C THR A 102 5.38 -4.80 5.44
N PRO A 103 4.32 -4.83 6.28
CA PRO A 103 2.97 -4.74 5.77
C PRO A 103 2.79 -3.45 5.00
N ALA A 104 2.02 -3.51 3.92
CA ALA A 104 1.83 -2.39 3.02
C ALA A 104 1.38 -1.05 3.67
N PRO A 105 0.50 -1.00 4.71
CA PRO A 105 0.22 0.28 5.40
C PRO A 105 1.45 0.83 6.14
N VAL A 106 2.31 -0.03 6.70
CA VAL A 106 3.54 0.40 7.36
C VAL A 106 4.54 0.93 6.32
N THR A 107 4.67 0.24 5.18
CA THR A 107 5.48 0.71 4.05
C THR A 107 5.02 2.09 3.58
N ALA A 108 3.71 2.29 3.40
CA ALA A 108 3.14 3.58 3.01
C ALA A 108 3.44 4.68 4.04
N GLY A 109 3.33 4.37 5.33
CA GLY A 109 3.70 5.29 6.41
C GLY A 109 5.17 5.69 6.38
N ILE A 110 6.08 4.74 6.11
CA ILE A 110 7.51 5.03 5.95
C ILE A 110 7.75 5.95 4.75
N CYS A 111 7.14 5.66 3.59
CA CYS A 111 7.22 6.52 2.42
C CYS A 111 6.72 7.95 2.71
N PHE A 112 5.59 8.07 3.42
CA PHE A 112 5.04 9.36 3.85
C PHE A 112 6.02 10.13 4.73
N VAL A 113 6.56 9.49 5.78
CA VAL A 113 7.48 10.16 6.72
C VAL A 113 8.74 10.63 5.98
N VAL A 114 9.32 9.79 5.13
CA VAL A 114 10.53 10.14 4.37
C VAL A 114 10.26 11.31 3.41
N LEU A 115 9.13 11.31 2.71
CA LEU A 115 8.73 12.41 1.84
C LEU A 115 8.49 13.71 2.63
N ALA A 116 7.76 13.64 3.75
CA ALA A 116 7.46 14.78 4.59
C ALA A 116 8.74 15.42 5.17
N LEU A 117 9.68 14.60 5.67
CA LEU A 117 10.98 15.09 6.15
C LEU A 117 11.81 15.74 5.04
N TYR A 118 11.79 15.18 3.83
CA TYR A 118 12.48 15.77 2.69
C TYR A 118 11.88 17.11 2.28
N LEU A 119 10.55 17.21 2.18
CA LEU A 119 9.87 18.48 1.88
C LEU A 119 10.09 19.53 2.98
N LEU A 120 10.14 19.10 4.25
CA LEU A 120 10.47 19.98 5.37
C LEU A 120 11.91 20.51 5.26
N TYR A 121 12.86 19.67 4.87
CA TYR A 121 14.24 20.09 4.59
C TYR A 121 14.28 21.16 3.50
N ILE A 122 13.59 20.94 2.38
CA ILE A 122 13.51 21.92 1.28
C ILE A 122 12.90 23.24 1.79
N ALA A 123 11.80 23.18 2.53
CA ALA A 123 11.11 24.37 3.03
C ALA A 123 12.01 25.20 3.95
N LYS A 124 12.80 24.55 4.81
CA LYS A 124 13.79 25.21 5.67
C LYS A 124 14.91 25.85 4.86
N MET A 125 15.44 25.16 3.84
CA MET A 125 16.53 25.68 3.01
C MET A 125 16.10 26.87 2.13
N GLN A 126 14.84 26.91 1.71
CA GLN A 126 14.26 28.04 0.98
C GLN A 126 13.89 29.23 1.88
N GLY A 127 13.81 29.02 3.20
CA GLY A 127 13.38 30.04 4.17
C GLY A 127 11.88 30.30 4.19
N LEU A 128 11.07 29.52 3.48
CA LEU A 128 9.63 29.71 3.36
C LEU A 128 8.90 28.45 3.86
N ILE A 129 8.57 28.39 5.15
CA ILE A 129 7.94 27.20 5.74
C ILE A 129 6.40 27.16 5.55
N SER A 130 5.78 28.27 5.16
CA SER A 130 4.33 28.37 5.00
C SER A 130 3.80 27.36 3.98
N TRP A 131 4.45 27.21 2.82
CA TRP A 131 3.99 26.28 1.78
C TRP A 131 4.04 24.82 2.24
N TYR A 132 4.97 24.47 3.15
CA TYR A 132 5.04 23.12 3.71
C TYR A 132 3.76 22.78 4.48
N TYR A 133 3.30 23.69 5.35
CA TYR A 133 2.09 23.47 6.13
C TYR A 133 0.81 23.64 5.30
N SER A 134 0.77 24.64 4.41
CA SER A 134 -0.41 24.93 3.59
C SER A 134 -0.64 23.91 2.47
N TYR A 135 0.42 23.31 1.93
CA TYR A 135 0.33 22.41 0.79
C TYR A 135 0.91 21.03 1.06
N ALA A 136 2.20 20.95 1.42
CA ALA A 136 2.91 19.66 1.48
C ALA A 136 2.28 18.68 2.48
N VAL A 137 2.01 19.13 3.72
CA VAL A 137 1.45 18.29 4.77
C VAL A 137 0.05 17.79 4.41
N PRO A 138 -0.93 18.63 4.05
CA PRO A 138 -2.25 18.16 3.63
C PRO A 138 -2.20 17.16 2.47
N ILE A 139 -1.40 17.44 1.44
CA ILE A 139 -1.24 16.56 0.27
C ILE A 139 -0.70 15.20 0.69
N CYS A 140 0.37 15.18 1.47
CA CYS A 140 0.98 13.93 1.92
C CYS A 140 0.01 13.12 2.78
N VAL A 141 -0.76 13.76 3.67
CA VAL A 141 -1.73 13.08 4.55
C VAL A 141 -2.84 12.42 3.75
N VAL A 142 -3.41 13.13 2.77
CA VAL A 142 -4.46 12.58 1.90
C VAL A 142 -3.93 11.40 1.08
N ILE A 143 -2.74 11.52 0.48
CA ILE A 143 -2.12 10.41 -0.26
C ILE A 143 -1.89 9.21 0.66
N CYS A 144 -1.38 9.41 1.87
CA CYS A 144 -1.19 8.34 2.84
C CYS A 144 -2.51 7.64 3.19
N GLY A 145 -3.58 8.42 3.37
CA GLY A 145 -4.94 7.91 3.62
C GLY A 145 -5.47 7.06 2.47
N MET A 146 -5.33 7.54 1.22
CA MET A 146 -5.75 6.81 0.01
C MET A 146 -4.98 5.50 -0.16
N VAL A 147 -3.65 5.54 -0.01
CA VAL A 147 -2.82 4.32 -0.09
C VAL A 147 -3.20 3.33 1.01
N ALA A 148 -3.45 3.80 2.24
CA ALA A 148 -3.90 2.95 3.34
C ALA A 148 -5.29 2.34 3.08
N LEU A 149 -6.22 3.13 2.51
CA LEU A 149 -7.56 2.68 2.13
C LEU A 149 -7.47 1.58 1.06
N THR A 150 -6.83 1.85 -0.07
CA THR A 150 -6.65 0.89 -1.17
C THR A 150 -5.96 -0.39 -0.68
N THR A 151 -4.87 -0.24 0.07
CA THR A 151 -4.15 -1.39 0.65
C THR A 151 -5.02 -2.19 1.61
N GLY A 152 -5.80 -1.51 2.45
CA GLY A 152 -6.74 -2.15 3.38
C GLY A 152 -7.84 -2.92 2.67
N LEU A 153 -8.41 -2.35 1.60
CA LEU A 153 -9.43 -2.98 0.77
C LEU A 153 -8.90 -4.21 0.02
N ILE A 154 -7.67 -4.15 -0.50
CA ILE A 154 -6.97 -5.28 -1.13
C ILE A 154 -6.69 -6.37 -0.08
N SER A 155 -6.18 -5.99 1.09
CA SER A 155 -5.83 -6.93 2.17
C SER A 155 -7.06 -7.66 2.73
N LYS A 156 -8.20 -6.97 2.82
CA LYS A 156 -9.50 -7.55 3.17
C LYS A 156 -10.13 -8.36 2.02
N LYS A 157 -9.46 -8.48 0.87
CA LYS A 157 -9.96 -9.21 -0.31
C LYS A 157 -11.27 -8.64 -0.87
N ILE A 158 -11.58 -7.38 -0.58
CA ILE A 158 -12.77 -6.66 -1.06
C ILE A 158 -12.51 -6.15 -2.48
N ALA A 159 -11.37 -5.48 -2.69
CA ALA A 159 -10.92 -5.07 -4.02
C ALA A 159 -10.01 -6.15 -4.62
N LYS A 160 -10.44 -6.75 -5.75
CA LYS A 160 -9.66 -7.75 -6.51
C LYS A 160 -9.78 -7.52 -8.01
N GLY A 161 -8.73 -7.86 -8.74
CA GLY A 161 -8.72 -7.79 -10.20
C GLY A 161 -9.08 -6.40 -10.69
N ILE A 162 -10.15 -6.30 -11.48
CA ILE A 162 -10.61 -5.06 -12.13
C ILE A 162 -11.14 -4.01 -11.15
N HIS A 163 -11.51 -4.39 -9.92
CA HIS A 163 -11.91 -3.43 -8.89
C HIS A 163 -10.74 -2.55 -8.41
N ILE A 164 -9.48 -3.00 -8.58
CA ILE A 164 -8.30 -2.22 -8.18
C ILE A 164 -8.12 -0.98 -9.08
N PRO A 165 -8.04 -1.09 -10.42
CA PRO A 165 -7.94 0.09 -11.28
C PRO A 165 -9.19 0.98 -11.19
N ALA A 166 -10.38 0.42 -10.96
CA ALA A 166 -11.60 1.20 -10.71
C ALA A 166 -11.48 2.08 -9.47
N LEU A 167 -10.99 1.51 -8.37
CA LEU A 167 -10.76 2.20 -7.10
C LEU A 167 -9.68 3.27 -7.24
N LEU A 168 -8.54 2.95 -7.86
CA LEU A 168 -7.45 3.91 -8.08
C LEU A 168 -7.89 5.10 -8.94
N SER A 169 -8.71 4.85 -9.95
CA SER A 169 -9.30 5.91 -10.79
C SER A 169 -10.25 6.80 -9.97
N ALA A 170 -11.08 6.21 -9.12
CA ALA A 170 -11.96 6.97 -8.24
C ALA A 170 -11.18 7.81 -7.21
N GLU A 171 -10.13 7.25 -6.59
CA GLU A 171 -9.24 7.99 -5.68
C GLU A 171 -8.54 9.15 -6.38
N ALA A 172 -8.07 8.96 -7.63
CA ALA A 172 -7.47 10.02 -8.42
C ALA A 172 -8.44 11.18 -8.67
N ALA A 173 -9.71 10.88 -8.98
CA ALA A 173 -10.75 11.91 -9.15
C ALA A 173 -10.93 12.73 -7.87
N VAL A 174 -11.06 12.06 -6.72
CA VAL A 174 -11.21 12.72 -5.41
C VAL A 174 -9.96 13.54 -5.06
N PHE A 175 -8.77 13.01 -5.36
CA PHE A 175 -7.51 13.70 -5.09
C PHE A 175 -7.37 14.99 -5.88
N LEU A 176 -7.80 15.02 -7.14
CA LEU A 176 -7.73 16.23 -7.97
C LEU A 176 -8.70 17.32 -7.50
N ILE A 177 -9.91 16.94 -7.05
CA ILE A 177 -10.84 17.87 -6.40
C ILE A 177 -10.20 18.44 -5.14
N PHE A 178 -9.61 17.59 -4.31
CA PHE A 178 -8.92 18.02 -3.11
C PHE A 178 -7.76 18.99 -3.43
N LEU A 179 -6.97 18.72 -4.47
CA LEU A 179 -5.87 19.60 -4.87
C LEU A 179 -6.36 20.98 -5.32
N GLU A 180 -7.39 21.05 -6.16
CA GLU A 180 -7.94 22.34 -6.59
C GLU A 180 -8.59 23.07 -5.41
N ALA A 181 -9.34 22.36 -4.57
CA ALA A 181 -9.92 22.94 -3.35
C ALA A 181 -8.85 23.51 -2.42
N LEU A 182 -7.76 22.76 -2.18
CA LEU A 182 -6.65 23.20 -1.34
C LEU A 182 -5.98 24.45 -1.91
N TYR A 183 -5.76 24.47 -3.22
CA TYR A 183 -5.23 25.64 -3.92
C TYR A 183 -6.16 26.85 -3.80
N ASP A 184 -7.44 26.67 -4.09
CA ASP A 184 -8.46 27.72 -4.03
C ASP A 184 -8.62 28.31 -2.64
N PHE A 185 -8.63 27.47 -1.60
CA PHE A 185 -8.70 27.96 -0.22
C PHE A 185 -7.44 28.75 0.16
N ASN A 186 -6.26 28.26 -0.21
CA ASN A 186 -5.00 28.93 0.15
C ASN A 186 -4.79 30.23 -0.63
N GLN A 187 -5.25 30.34 -1.87
CA GLN A 187 -4.97 31.49 -2.75
C GLN A 187 -6.14 32.48 -2.86
N LEU A 188 -7.38 31.98 -2.93
CA LEU A 188 -8.58 32.78 -3.23
C LEU A 188 -9.48 32.96 -2.00
N GLY A 189 -9.30 32.15 -0.95
CA GLY A 189 -10.16 32.14 0.23
C GLY A 189 -11.60 31.67 -0.03
N ARG A 190 -11.88 31.17 -1.24
CA ARG A 190 -13.18 30.69 -1.68
C ARG A 190 -13.01 29.49 -2.60
N LEU A 191 -13.92 28.53 -2.50
CA LEU A 191 -13.93 27.34 -3.34
C LEU A 191 -14.42 27.69 -4.76
N ASN A 192 -13.63 27.40 -5.79
CA ASN A 192 -14.00 27.65 -7.19
C ASN A 192 -13.46 26.55 -8.11
N LEU A 193 -14.09 25.37 -8.04
CA LEU A 193 -13.68 24.20 -8.81
C LEU A 193 -13.93 24.41 -10.32
N ARG A 194 -12.89 24.26 -11.14
CA ARG A 194 -12.94 24.45 -12.59
C ARG A 194 -12.33 23.25 -13.31
N TRP A 195 -11.03 23.02 -13.12
CA TRP A 195 -10.30 21.98 -13.84
C TRP A 195 -10.47 20.59 -13.19
N SER A 196 -10.62 20.54 -11.86
CA SER A 196 -10.86 19.26 -11.17
C SER A 196 -12.19 18.63 -11.57
N LEU A 197 -13.21 19.43 -11.89
CA LEU A 197 -14.51 18.91 -12.36
C LEU A 197 -14.36 18.20 -13.71
N ILE A 198 -13.63 18.81 -14.65
CA ILE A 198 -13.39 18.22 -15.98
C ILE A 198 -12.61 16.91 -15.84
N THR A 199 -11.55 16.91 -15.04
CA THR A 199 -10.72 15.71 -14.84
C THR A 199 -11.45 14.63 -14.05
N MET A 200 -12.26 14.99 -13.06
CA MET A 200 -13.09 14.04 -12.32
C MET A 200 -14.04 13.28 -13.25
N CYS A 201 -14.69 13.94 -14.21
CA CYS A 201 -15.55 13.27 -15.18
C CYS A 201 -14.82 12.15 -15.94
N VAL A 202 -13.57 12.38 -16.34
CA VAL A 202 -12.75 11.38 -17.04
C VAL A 202 -12.43 10.19 -16.14
N PHE A 203 -11.95 10.44 -14.92
CA PHE A 203 -11.58 9.38 -13.98
C PHE A 203 -12.78 8.60 -13.44
N VAL A 204 -13.93 9.25 -13.27
CA VAL A 204 -15.20 8.58 -12.90
C VAL A 204 -15.67 7.71 -14.05
N SER A 205 -15.57 8.17 -15.30
CA SER A 205 -15.94 7.37 -16.48
C SER A 205 -15.09 6.09 -16.56
N ILE A 206 -13.77 6.19 -16.36
CA ILE A 206 -12.87 5.03 -16.32
C ILE A 206 -13.28 4.07 -15.19
N SER A 207 -13.54 4.60 -13.99
CA SER A 207 -13.97 3.80 -12.84
C SER A 207 -15.27 3.03 -13.10
N VAL A 208 -16.28 3.69 -13.68
CA VAL A 208 -17.56 3.08 -14.08
C VAL A 208 -17.37 1.99 -15.14
N ILE A 209 -16.54 2.24 -16.15
CA ILE A 209 -16.24 1.23 -17.18
C ILE A 209 -15.58 0.01 -16.55
N CYS A 210 -14.59 0.19 -15.68
CA CYS A 210 -13.95 -0.92 -14.97
C CYS A 210 -14.96 -1.73 -14.13
N GLU A 211 -15.85 -1.06 -13.39
CA GLU A 211 -16.90 -1.73 -12.62
C GLU A 211 -17.90 -2.49 -13.52
N ALA A 212 -18.28 -1.92 -14.66
CA ALA A 212 -19.13 -2.59 -15.64
C ALA A 212 -18.47 -3.87 -16.19
N VAL A 213 -17.18 -3.81 -16.54
CA VAL A 213 -16.43 -5.00 -16.98
C VAL A 213 -16.35 -6.02 -15.83
N ALA A 214 -16.07 -5.59 -14.60
CA ALA A 214 -16.04 -6.46 -13.44
C ALA A 214 -17.39 -7.13 -13.16
N TYR A 215 -18.50 -6.45 -13.42
CA TYR A 215 -19.85 -7.01 -13.33
C TYR A 215 -20.10 -8.09 -14.39
N VAL A 216 -19.76 -7.81 -15.66
CA VAL A 216 -19.91 -8.78 -16.76
C VAL A 216 -19.07 -10.04 -16.54
N VAL A 217 -17.81 -9.89 -16.12
CA VAL A 217 -16.93 -11.02 -15.80
C VAL A 217 -17.52 -11.88 -14.68
N ARG A 218 -18.10 -11.27 -13.64
CA ARG A 218 -18.76 -11.99 -12.54
C ARG A 218 -20.02 -12.73 -12.99
N LEU A 219 -20.80 -12.19 -13.93
CA LEU A 219 -21.95 -12.89 -14.50
C LEU A 219 -21.53 -14.12 -15.32
N ASN A 220 -20.50 -13.97 -16.16
CA ASN A 220 -20.03 -15.07 -17.00
C ASN A 220 -19.36 -16.19 -16.20
N ALA A 221 -18.73 -15.88 -15.07
CA ALA A 221 -18.14 -16.90 -14.19
C ALA A 221 -19.16 -17.76 -13.42
N LYS A 222 -20.45 -17.38 -13.43
CA LYS A 222 -21.54 -18.15 -12.80
C LYS A 222 -22.29 -19.08 -13.77
N LYS A 223 -22.02 -18.98 -15.08
CA LYS A 223 -22.49 -19.92 -16.10
C LYS A 223 -21.50 -21.06 -16.24
#